data_AF-A0A7V2QGT8-F1
#
_entry.id   AF-A0A7V2QGT8-F1
#
_cell.length_a   1.000
_cell.length_b   1.000
_cell.length_c   1.000
_cell.angle_alpha   90.00
_cell.angle_beta   90.00
_cell.angle_gamma   90.00
#
_symmetry.space_group_name_H-M   'P 1'
#
loop_
_entity.id
_entity.type
_entity.pdbx_description
1 polymer ?
#
loop_
_entity_poly.entity_id
_entity_poly.type
_entity_poly.pdbx_seq_one_letter_code
_entity_poly.pdbx_strand_id
1 'polypeptide(L)'
;MEQRPKRSKWRTFLDVATVFSFAFNVIFLLVLILAVPSLICLKNRAVEPMLTALDQAFQGLGEATVHAEVEVDQPMGIRFDLPLDQPLDLNFDLPISQETVVVLTGPVPLNNLPARFNLPGGGGVINGTVSLTLPPGLPLPVRLDMVVPVQKTIPVQMTVPV
;
A
#
# COMPACT_ATOMS: atom_id res chain seq x y z
N MET A 1 60.22 56.98 -23.12
CA MET A 1 59.04 57.78 -22.72
C MET A 1 57.91 56.83 -22.41
N GLU A 2 57.41 56.98 -21.20
CA GLU A 2 56.48 56.13 -20.48
C GLU A 2 55.05 56.34 -20.96
N GLN A 3 54.33 55.27 -21.33
CA GLN A 3 52.86 55.25 -21.29
C GLN A 3 52.36 53.86 -20.89
N ARG A 4 51.91 53.76 -19.64
CA ARG A 4 51.15 52.63 -19.08
C ARG A 4 49.65 52.91 -19.22
N PRO A 5 48.88 52.05 -19.92
CA PRO A 5 47.44 51.96 -19.63
C PRO A 5 46.93 50.50 -19.65
N LYS A 6 47.53 49.60 -18.86
CA LYS A 6 46.93 48.27 -18.60
C LYS A 6 46.34 48.12 -17.19
N ARG A 7 46.45 49.17 -16.36
CA ARG A 7 45.93 49.19 -14.97
C ARG A 7 44.44 49.52 -14.87
N SER A 8 43.86 50.19 -15.87
CA SER A 8 42.46 50.64 -15.81
C SER A 8 41.47 49.48 -15.98
N LYS A 9 41.61 48.65 -17.04
CA LYS A 9 40.70 47.52 -17.29
C LYS A 9 40.71 46.48 -16.17
N TRP A 10 41.89 46.22 -15.57
CA TRP A 10 42.02 45.31 -14.43
C TRP A 10 41.34 45.85 -13.16
N ARG A 11 41.43 47.16 -12.91
CA ARG A 11 40.74 47.81 -11.79
C ARG A 11 39.23 47.78 -11.97
N THR A 12 38.71 48.10 -13.15
CA THR A 12 37.26 48.02 -13.43
C THR A 12 36.74 46.59 -13.28
N PHE A 13 37.51 45.57 -13.70
CA PHE A 13 37.14 44.18 -13.47
C PHE A 13 37.11 43.83 -11.97
N LEU A 14 38.11 44.23 -11.20
CA LEU A 14 38.14 44.03 -9.75
C LEU A 14 37.01 44.77 -9.03
N ASP A 15 36.65 45.96 -9.48
CA ASP A 15 35.53 46.73 -8.94
C ASP A 15 34.19 46.01 -9.19
N VAL A 16 33.96 45.52 -10.41
CA VAL A 16 32.76 44.72 -10.74
C VAL A 16 32.74 43.41 -9.95
N ALA A 17 33.87 42.72 -9.82
CA ALA A 17 33.96 41.49 -9.05
C ALA A 17 33.69 41.73 -7.55
N THR A 18 34.15 42.86 -7.02
CA THR A 18 33.91 43.25 -5.62
C THR A 18 32.44 43.57 -5.37
N VAL A 19 31.80 44.35 -6.25
CA VAL A 19 30.37 44.66 -6.15
C VAL A 19 29.52 43.40 -6.32
N PHE A 20 29.89 42.51 -7.24
CA PHE A 20 29.19 41.24 -7.44
C PHE A 20 29.30 40.32 -6.22
N SER A 21 30.51 40.16 -5.67
CA SER A 21 30.75 39.37 -4.44
C SER A 21 29.99 39.95 -3.25
N PHE A 22 29.99 41.29 -3.10
CA PHE A 22 29.24 41.97 -2.05
C PHE A 22 27.73 41.75 -2.20
N ALA A 23 27.18 41.93 -3.40
CA ALA A 23 25.76 41.72 -3.65
C ALA A 23 25.34 40.27 -3.39
N PHE A 24 26.13 39.30 -3.86
CA PHE A 24 25.85 37.87 -3.64
C PHE A 24 25.90 37.52 -2.15
N ASN A 25 26.89 38.02 -1.42
CA ASN A 25 27.01 37.78 0.02
C ASN A 25 25.83 38.39 0.81
N VAL A 26 25.41 39.62 0.47
CA VAL A 26 24.23 40.25 1.09
C VAL A 26 22.97 39.44 0.83
N ILE A 27 22.76 38.96 -0.40
CA ILE A 27 21.62 38.09 -0.73
C ILE A 27 21.70 36.79 0.06
N PHE A 28 22.88 36.16 0.13
CA PHE A 28 23.09 34.91 0.86
C PHE A 28 22.82 35.08 2.36
N LEU A 29 23.28 36.18 2.96
CA LEU A 29 23.00 36.54 4.34
C LEU A 29 21.50 36.71 4.59
N LEU A 30 20.80 37.40 3.67
CA LEU A 30 19.36 37.63 3.76
C LEU A 30 18.59 36.30 3.69
N VAL A 31 18.95 35.42 2.75
CA VAL A 31 18.39 34.07 2.66
C VAL A 31 18.62 33.29 3.96
N LEU A 32 19.82 33.36 4.54
CA LEU A 32 20.15 32.68 5.79
C LEU A 32 19.28 33.19 6.96
N ILE A 33 19.10 34.51 7.08
CA ILE A 33 18.25 35.12 8.11
C ILE A 33 16.78 34.66 7.96
N LEU A 34 16.27 34.56 6.73
CA LEU A 34 14.90 34.09 6.48
C LEU A 34 14.74 32.56 6.68
N ALA A 35 15.79 31.77 6.46
CA ALA A 35 15.75 30.32 6.58
C ALA A 35 15.81 29.82 8.04
N VAL A 36 16.57 30.50 8.91
CA VAL A 36 16.73 30.15 10.34
C VAL A 36 15.40 29.93 11.09
N PRO A 37 14.40 30.83 11.04
CA PRO A 37 13.14 30.61 11.76
C PRO A 37 12.35 29.41 11.22
N SER A 38 12.45 29.11 9.92
CA SER A 38 11.79 27.96 9.30
C SER A 38 12.37 26.63 9.81
N LEU A 39 13.70 26.57 9.97
CA LEU A 39 14.41 25.41 10.54
C LEU A 39 14.05 25.18 12.01
N ILE A 40 13.93 26.25 12.79
CA ILE A 40 13.56 26.17 14.23
C ILE A 40 12.11 25.70 14.39
N CYS A 41 11.19 26.17 13.55
CA CYS A 41 9.79 25.74 13.57
C CYS A 41 9.64 24.24 13.30
N LEU A 42 10.42 23.70 12.35
CA LEU A 42 10.40 22.28 12.02
C LEU A 42 10.94 21.41 13.17
N LYS A 43 12.04 21.83 13.81
CA LYS A 43 12.59 21.13 14.99
C LYS A 43 11.58 21.07 16.15
N ASN A 44 10.96 22.20 16.48
CA ASN A 44 10.12 22.31 17.67
C ASN A 44 8.72 21.67 17.48
N ARG A 45 8.24 21.56 16.24
CA ARG A 45 6.92 20.95 15.96
C ARG A 45 6.97 19.45 15.72
N ALA A 46 8.04 18.94 15.12
CA ALA A 46 8.10 17.54 14.72
C ALA A 46 9.01 16.69 15.62
N VAL A 47 10.16 17.24 16.04
CA VAL A 47 11.23 16.43 16.65
C VAL A 47 11.12 16.42 18.18
N GLU A 48 10.92 17.57 18.80
CA GLU A 48 10.79 17.67 20.26
C GLU A 48 9.67 16.80 20.87
N PRO A 49 8.42 16.77 20.34
CA PRO A 49 7.38 15.94 20.94
C PRO A 49 7.68 14.43 20.83
N MET A 50 8.39 13.99 19.78
CA MET A 50 8.75 12.58 19.61
C MET A 50 9.87 12.15 20.56
N LEU A 51 10.86 13.00 20.81
CA LEU A 51 11.91 12.74 21.80
C LEU A 51 11.36 12.75 23.24
N THR A 52 10.48 13.70 23.57
CA THR A 52 9.84 13.74 24.90
C THR A 52 8.93 12.53 25.16
N ALA A 53 8.17 12.09 24.16
CA ALA A 53 7.32 10.91 24.28
C ALA A 53 8.14 9.63 24.50
N LEU A 54 9.32 9.54 23.89
CA LEU A 54 10.21 8.39 24.02
C LEU A 54 10.88 8.33 25.40
N ASP A 55 11.36 9.46 25.93
CA ASP A 55 11.92 9.54 27.29
C ASP A 55 10.88 9.17 28.36
N GLN A 56 9.62 9.59 28.20
CA GLN A 56 8.53 9.21 29.10
C GLN A 56 8.22 7.71 29.05
N ALA A 57 8.23 7.10 27.87
CA ALA A 57 8.02 5.67 27.71
C ALA A 57 9.14 4.84 28.37
N PHE A 58 10.39 5.28 28.27
CA PHE A 58 11.52 4.59 28.90
C PHE A 58 11.54 4.73 30.43
N GLN A 59 11.11 5.87 30.98
CA GLN A 59 10.91 6.02 32.43
C GLN A 59 9.80 5.10 32.94
N GLY A 60 8.66 5.02 32.25
CA GLY A 60 7.55 4.14 32.63
C GLY A 60 7.88 2.64 32.56
N LEU A 61 8.80 2.25 31.67
CA LEU A 61 9.30 0.87 31.60
C LEU A 61 10.37 0.56 32.65
N GLY A 62 11.13 1.55 33.11
CA GLY A 62 12.12 1.39 34.18
C GLY A 62 11.50 1.21 35.57
N GLU A 63 10.29 1.75 35.79
CA GLU A 63 9.55 1.60 37.05
C GLU A 63 8.68 0.33 37.11
N ALA A 64 8.47 -0.36 35.99
CA ALA A 64 7.69 -1.59 35.94
C ALA A 64 8.49 -2.79 36.49
N THR A 65 8.72 -2.83 37.81
CA THR A 65 9.31 -3.98 38.48
C THR A 65 8.22 -4.95 38.93
N VAL A 66 8.10 -6.11 38.28
CA VAL A 66 7.21 -7.20 38.71
C VAL A 66 7.93 -7.98 39.83
N HIS A 67 7.62 -7.65 41.09
CA HIS A 67 7.98 -8.48 42.23
C HIS A 67 6.79 -9.36 42.63
N ALA A 68 6.81 -10.63 42.24
CA ALA A 68 5.96 -11.66 42.83
C ALA A 68 6.65 -13.02 42.70
N GLU A 69 7.63 -13.27 43.56
CA GLU A 69 8.15 -14.62 43.77
C GLU A 69 7.50 -15.15 45.05
N VAL A 70 6.44 -15.94 44.88
CA VAL A 70 5.76 -16.67 45.96
C VAL A 70 6.39 -18.05 46.00
N GLU A 71 7.14 -18.35 47.06
CA GLU A 71 7.72 -19.68 47.29
C GLU A 71 6.60 -20.61 47.82
N VAL A 72 6.12 -21.52 46.98
CA VAL A 72 5.11 -22.52 47.34
C VAL A 72 5.80 -23.86 47.59
N ASP A 73 6.21 -24.11 48.85
CA ASP A 73 6.79 -25.40 49.26
C ASP A 73 5.70 -26.37 49.77
N GLN A 74 4.68 -26.57 48.93
CA GLN A 74 3.65 -27.58 49.14
C GLN A 74 3.42 -28.31 47.80
N PRO A 75 3.48 -29.65 47.74
CA PRO A 75 3.03 -30.39 46.57
C PRO A 75 1.50 -30.26 46.49
N MET A 76 1.04 -29.11 46.01
CA MET A 76 -0.34 -28.92 45.63
C MET A 76 -0.56 -29.77 44.39
N GLY A 77 -1.51 -30.72 44.44
CA GLY A 77 -1.92 -31.48 43.27
C GLY A 77 -2.50 -30.52 42.24
N ILE A 78 -1.67 -30.06 41.30
CA ILE A 78 -2.12 -29.15 40.25
C ILE A 78 -2.95 -29.98 39.28
N ARG A 79 -4.27 -29.93 39.45
CA ARG A 79 -5.21 -30.46 38.47
C ARG A 79 -5.41 -29.37 37.42
N PHE A 80 -4.61 -29.43 36.36
CA PHE A 80 -4.82 -28.62 35.16
C PHE A 80 -5.98 -29.22 34.36
N ASP A 81 -7.18 -28.68 34.53
CA ASP A 81 -8.24 -28.87 33.55
C ASP A 81 -7.93 -27.94 32.36
N LEU A 82 -7.19 -28.45 31.38
CA LEU A 82 -6.90 -27.75 30.14
C LEU A 82 -8.15 -27.84 29.24
N PRO A 83 -8.85 -26.74 28.90
CA PRO A 83 -9.92 -26.80 27.92
C PRO A 83 -9.32 -27.04 26.53
N LEU A 84 -9.37 -28.27 26.04
CA LEU A 84 -8.74 -28.70 24.77
C LEU A 84 -9.62 -28.47 23.53
N ASP A 85 -10.73 -27.76 23.70
CA ASP A 85 -11.81 -27.72 22.69
C ASP A 85 -11.98 -26.32 22.09
N GLN A 86 -10.90 -25.56 21.92
CA GLN A 86 -11.02 -24.23 21.30
C GLN A 86 -11.23 -24.37 19.79
N PRO A 87 -12.37 -23.88 19.25
CA PRO A 87 -12.63 -23.89 17.82
C PRO A 87 -11.55 -23.06 17.10
N LEU A 88 -10.90 -23.65 16.09
CA LEU A 88 -10.03 -22.89 15.21
C LEU A 88 -10.87 -22.27 14.10
N ASP A 89 -10.97 -20.95 14.11
CA ASP A 89 -11.63 -20.19 13.05
C ASP A 89 -10.69 -20.04 11.85
N LEU A 90 -11.03 -20.70 10.75
CA LEU A 90 -10.35 -20.56 9.47
C LEU A 90 -11.10 -19.54 8.63
N ASN A 91 -10.41 -18.44 8.31
CA ASN A 91 -10.84 -17.43 7.36
C ASN A 91 -9.76 -17.28 6.29
N PHE A 92 -10.02 -17.82 5.10
CA PHE A 92 -9.12 -17.68 3.96
C PHE A 92 -9.91 -17.52 2.67
N ASP A 93 -9.26 -16.85 1.71
CA ASP A 93 -9.78 -16.63 0.38
C ASP A 93 -9.36 -17.80 -0.54
N LEU A 94 -10.35 -18.48 -1.12
CA LEU A 94 -10.14 -19.57 -2.07
C LEU A 94 -10.24 -19.02 -3.50
N PRO A 95 -9.12 -18.88 -4.23
CA PRO A 95 -9.17 -18.56 -5.65
C PRO A 95 -9.67 -19.78 -6.44
N ILE A 96 -10.74 -19.59 -7.20
CA ILE A 96 -11.32 -20.57 -8.13
C ILE A 96 -10.99 -20.09 -9.54
N SER A 97 -10.25 -20.92 -10.29
CA SER A 97 -10.02 -20.77 -11.73
C SER A 97 -10.32 -22.10 -12.40
N GLN A 98 -11.51 -22.23 -12.98
CA GLN A 98 -11.93 -23.48 -13.61
C GLN A 98 -12.82 -23.23 -14.83
N GLU A 99 -12.72 -24.12 -15.81
CA GLU A 99 -13.63 -24.16 -16.94
C GLU A 99 -14.87 -24.96 -16.55
N THR A 100 -16.05 -24.40 -16.76
CA THR A 100 -17.33 -25.03 -16.41
C THR A 100 -18.40 -24.68 -17.44
N VAL A 101 -19.45 -25.50 -17.49
CA VAL A 101 -20.60 -25.26 -18.37
C VAL A 101 -21.75 -24.72 -17.52
N VAL A 102 -22.11 -23.46 -17.73
CA VAL A 102 -23.25 -22.82 -17.07
C VAL A 102 -24.48 -22.90 -17.96
N VAL A 103 -25.67 -23.01 -17.36
CA VAL A 103 -26.93 -22.99 -18.10
C VAL A 103 -27.56 -21.61 -17.98
N LEU A 104 -27.92 -21.01 -19.11
CA LEU A 104 -28.60 -19.71 -19.10
C LEU A 104 -29.94 -19.81 -18.35
N THR A 105 -30.11 -19.00 -17.32
CA THR A 105 -31.36 -18.94 -16.53
C THR A 105 -32.38 -17.97 -17.13
N GLY A 106 -31.97 -17.13 -18.08
CA GLY A 106 -32.82 -16.16 -18.75
C GLY A 106 -32.29 -15.78 -20.14
N PRO A 107 -33.07 -15.03 -20.93
CA PRO A 107 -32.66 -14.57 -22.25
C PRO A 107 -31.47 -13.60 -22.18
N VAL A 108 -30.42 -13.84 -22.96
CA VAL A 108 -29.23 -12.96 -23.02
C VAL A 108 -29.15 -12.30 -24.40
N PRO A 109 -29.36 -10.97 -24.52
CA PRO A 109 -29.25 -10.28 -25.79
C PRO A 109 -27.79 -10.05 -26.19
N LEU A 110 -27.44 -10.44 -27.41
CA LEU A 110 -26.18 -10.14 -28.08
C LEU A 110 -26.47 -9.16 -29.22
N ASN A 111 -26.01 -7.93 -29.09
CA ASN A 111 -26.28 -6.87 -30.06
C ASN A 111 -25.04 -6.57 -30.90
N ASN A 112 -25.27 -6.11 -32.14
CA ASN A 112 -24.22 -5.60 -33.03
C ASN A 112 -23.12 -6.61 -33.36
N LEU A 113 -23.44 -7.91 -33.43
CA LEU A 113 -22.47 -8.93 -33.82
C LEU A 113 -22.19 -8.83 -35.33
N PRO A 114 -20.92 -8.82 -35.77
CA PRO A 114 -20.59 -8.86 -37.19
C PRO A 114 -21.01 -10.22 -37.77
N ALA A 115 -21.75 -10.19 -38.87
CA ALA A 115 -22.25 -11.38 -39.55
C ALA A 115 -22.04 -11.29 -41.05
N ARG A 116 -21.84 -12.46 -41.66
CA ARG A 116 -21.65 -12.63 -43.09
C ARG A 116 -22.80 -13.46 -43.65
N PHE A 117 -23.65 -12.85 -44.45
CA PHE A 117 -24.85 -13.47 -45.02
C PHE A 117 -24.56 -13.96 -46.45
N ASN A 118 -24.66 -15.26 -46.67
CA ASN A 118 -24.51 -15.85 -48.01
C ASN A 118 -25.89 -15.93 -48.69
N LEU A 119 -26.07 -15.25 -49.80
CA LEU A 119 -27.34 -15.22 -50.53
C LEU A 119 -27.49 -16.50 -51.37
N PRO A 120 -28.61 -17.24 -51.23
CA PRO A 120 -28.83 -18.46 -52.02
C PRO A 120 -28.91 -18.15 -53.51
N GLY A 121 -28.59 -19.14 -54.36
CA GLY A 121 -28.67 -18.99 -55.82
C GLY A 121 -27.52 -18.19 -56.46
N GLY A 122 -26.38 -18.05 -55.78
CA GLY A 122 -25.21 -17.36 -56.33
C GLY A 122 -25.26 -15.83 -56.19
N GLY A 123 -26.17 -15.30 -55.36
CA GLY A 123 -26.36 -13.86 -55.13
C GLY A 123 -25.22 -13.14 -54.39
N GLY A 124 -24.12 -13.82 -54.08
CA GLY A 124 -22.97 -13.25 -53.40
C GLY A 124 -23.12 -13.18 -51.87
N VAL A 125 -22.32 -12.32 -51.24
CA VAL A 125 -22.20 -12.26 -49.77
C VAL A 125 -22.32 -10.83 -49.26
N ILE A 126 -23.20 -10.61 -48.29
CA ILE A 126 -23.39 -9.32 -47.59
C ILE A 126 -22.72 -9.40 -46.22
N ASN A 127 -21.95 -8.38 -45.86
CA ASN A 127 -21.48 -8.18 -44.49
C ASN A 127 -22.41 -7.19 -43.78
N GLY A 128 -22.87 -7.54 -42.59
CA GLY A 128 -23.76 -6.70 -41.80
C GLY A 128 -23.63 -6.98 -40.31
N THR A 129 -24.53 -6.40 -39.52
CA THR A 129 -24.64 -6.66 -38.08
C THR A 129 -25.95 -7.36 -37.77
N VAL A 130 -25.92 -8.25 -36.79
CA VAL A 130 -27.10 -8.96 -36.29
C VAL A 130 -27.23 -8.75 -34.78
N SER A 131 -28.47 -8.70 -34.31
CA SER A 131 -28.80 -8.80 -32.89
C SER A 131 -29.55 -10.12 -32.67
N LEU A 132 -29.07 -10.94 -31.75
CA LEU A 132 -29.62 -12.26 -31.42
C LEU A 132 -29.83 -12.35 -29.91
N THR A 133 -30.88 -13.03 -29.47
CA THR A 133 -31.08 -13.34 -28.05
C THR A 133 -30.86 -14.82 -27.82
N LEU A 134 -29.91 -15.16 -26.93
CA LEU A 134 -29.71 -16.54 -26.51
C LEU A 134 -30.87 -16.96 -25.60
N PRO A 135 -31.54 -18.09 -25.87
CA PRO A 135 -32.66 -18.55 -25.06
C PRO A 135 -32.20 -19.10 -23.71
N PRO A 136 -33.08 -19.10 -22.68
CA PRO A 136 -32.83 -19.83 -21.44
C PRO A 136 -32.66 -21.33 -21.72
N GLY A 137 -31.88 -22.01 -20.89
CA GLY A 137 -31.58 -23.44 -21.03
C GLY A 137 -30.39 -23.75 -21.94
N LEU A 138 -29.80 -22.76 -22.61
CA LEU A 138 -28.59 -22.95 -23.42
C LEU A 138 -27.36 -23.20 -22.52
N PRO A 139 -26.65 -24.33 -22.67
CA PRO A 139 -25.38 -24.56 -21.98
C PRO A 139 -24.26 -23.73 -22.62
N LEU A 140 -23.58 -22.92 -21.82
CA LEU A 140 -22.44 -22.09 -22.23
C LEU A 140 -21.18 -22.54 -21.49
N PRO A 141 -20.14 -22.98 -22.22
CA PRO A 141 -18.80 -23.13 -21.65
C PRO A 141 -18.25 -21.76 -21.27
N VAL A 142 -17.82 -21.61 -20.02
CA VAL A 142 -17.23 -20.38 -19.48
C VAL A 142 -16.01 -20.72 -18.64
N ARG A 143 -15.07 -19.78 -18.56
CA ARG A 143 -14.00 -19.81 -17.57
C ARG A 143 -14.43 -18.97 -16.37
N LEU A 144 -14.48 -19.59 -15.20
CA LEU A 144 -14.83 -18.94 -13.95
C LEU A 144 -13.54 -18.59 -13.22
N ASP A 145 -13.31 -17.29 -13.03
CA ASP A 145 -12.18 -16.75 -12.26
C ASP A 145 -12.74 -15.87 -11.13
N MET A 146 -12.81 -16.41 -9.90
CA MET A 146 -13.36 -15.70 -8.75
C MET A 146 -12.64 -16.08 -7.44
N VAL A 147 -12.70 -15.21 -6.45
CA VAL A 147 -12.17 -15.46 -5.10
C VAL A 147 -13.35 -15.63 -4.16
N VAL A 148 -13.46 -16.79 -3.52
CA VAL A 148 -14.55 -17.12 -2.60
C VAL A 148 -14.02 -17.12 -1.17
N PRO A 149 -14.55 -16.26 -0.26
CA PRO A 149 -14.18 -16.31 1.14
C PRO A 149 -14.79 -17.54 1.81
N VAL A 150 -13.95 -18.35 2.45
CA VAL A 150 -14.38 -19.55 3.19
C VAL A 150 -14.23 -19.29 4.68
N GLN A 151 -15.35 -19.41 5.40
CA GLN A 151 -15.42 -19.37 6.85
C GLN A 151 -15.77 -20.77 7.36
N LYS A 152 -14.83 -21.42 8.05
CA LYS A 152 -15.04 -22.75 8.64
C LYS A 152 -14.40 -22.83 10.01
N THR A 153 -15.14 -23.39 10.96
CA THR A 153 -14.66 -23.72 12.30
C THR A 153 -14.31 -25.20 12.34
N ILE A 154 -13.06 -25.55 12.63
CA ILE A 154 -12.63 -26.94 12.77
C ILE A 154 -12.60 -27.32 14.27
N PRO A 155 -13.27 -28.40 14.69
CA PRO A 155 -13.14 -28.90 16.05
C PRO A 155 -11.76 -29.53 16.23
N VAL A 156 -11.00 -29.03 17.21
CA VAL A 156 -9.70 -29.59 17.58
C VAL A 156 -9.94 -30.65 18.64
N GLN A 157 -9.43 -31.87 18.43
CA GLN A 157 -9.37 -32.90 19.48
C GLN A 157 -7.92 -33.31 19.69
N MET A 158 -7.40 -33.12 20.90
CA MET A 158 -6.05 -33.53 21.28
C MET A 158 -6.11 -34.69 22.27
N THR A 159 -5.42 -35.78 21.95
CA THR A 159 -5.23 -36.89 22.89
C THR A 159 -4.04 -36.56 23.78
N VAL A 160 -4.26 -36.38 25.08
CA VAL A 160 -3.20 -36.11 26.05
C VAL A 160 -2.83 -37.42 26.76
N PRO A 161 -1.55 -37.84 26.73
CA PRO A 161 -1.09 -38.95 27.56
C PRO A 161 -1.08 -38.53 29.04
N VAL A 162 -1.63 -39.40 29.89
CA VAL A 162 -1.64 -39.27 31.36
C VAL A 162 -0.36 -39.78 31.99
#